data_AF-A0A947W9D8-F1
#
_entry.id   AF-A0A947W9D8-F1
#
_cell.length_a   1.000
_cell.length_b   1.000
_cell.length_c   1.000
_cell.angle_alpha   90.00
_cell.angle_beta   90.00
_cell.angle_gamma   90.00
#
_symmetry.space_group_name_H-M   'P 1'
#
loop_
_entity.id
_entity.type
_entity.pdbx_description
1 polymer ?
#
loop_
_entity_poly.entity_id
_entity_poly.type
_entity_poly.pdbx_seq_one_letter_code
_entity_poly.pdbx_strand_id
1 'polypeptide(L)' 'MRQVISLSLPKDFTKEVKSLARKRGFSSVSSYIRRLVEIDKDLISERQLLNSVKIAEEEYKKGKAVTAKSLSELL' A
#
# COMPACT_ATOMS: atom_id res chain seq x y z
N MET A 1 8.43 -27.00 -2.02
CA MET A 1 8.69 -27.15 -0.56
C MET A 1 8.18 -25.91 0.16
N ARG A 2 7.55 -26.05 1.33
CA ARG A 2 7.12 -24.91 2.15
C ARG A 2 8.19 -24.59 3.18
N GLN A 3 8.51 -23.31 3.38
CA GLN A 3 9.36 -22.84 4.48
C GLN A 3 8.46 -22.28 5.59
N VAL A 4 8.85 -22.51 6.84
CA VAL A 4 8.13 -22.04 8.02
C VAL A 4 8.86 -20.82 8.58
N ILE A 5 8.12 -19.73 8.80
CA ILE A 5 8.61 -18.54 9.48
C ILE A 5 8.06 -18.55 10.90
N SER A 6 8.94 -18.49 11.89
CA SER A 6 8.57 -18.34 13.30
C SER A 6 8.88 -16.92 13.76
N LEU A 7 7.91 -16.25 14.40
CA LEU A 7 8.02 -14.87 14.87
C LEU A 7 7.74 -14.82 16.38
N SER A 8 8.69 -14.30 17.15
CA SER A 8 8.51 -14.03 18.57
C SER A 8 7.88 -12.65 18.74
N LEU A 9 6.66 -12.60 19.27
CA LEU A 9 5.89 -11.37 19.44
C LEU A 9 5.26 -11.31 20.84
N PRO A 10 5.00 -10.10 21.39
CA PRO A 10 4.26 -9.96 22.63
C PRO A 10 2.90 -10.67 22.58
N LYS A 11 2.45 -11.19 23.72
CA LYS A 11 1.21 -11.99 23.81
C LYS A 11 -0.01 -11.20 23.33
N ASP A 12 -0.14 -9.94 23.74
CA ASP A 12 -1.31 -9.15 23.40
C ASP A 12 -1.30 -8.71 21.93
N PHE A 13 -0.13 -8.37 21.40
CA PHE A 13 0.03 -8.12 19.97
C PHE A 13 -0.32 -9.36 19.12
N THR A 14 0.07 -10.56 19.57
CA THR A 14 -0.29 -11.81 18.89
C THR A 14 -1.81 -12.03 18.87
N LYS A 15 -2.53 -11.70 19.94
CA LYS A 15 -4.00 -11.76 19.98
C LYS A 15 -4.62 -10.76 19.01
N GLU A 16 -4.09 -9.55 18.98
CA GLU A 16 -4.54 -8.49 18.08
C GLU A 16 -4.39 -8.90 16.61
N VAL A 17 -3.22 -9.39 16.21
CA VAL A 17 -2.96 -9.87 14.84
C VAL A 17 -3.95 -10.97 14.44
N LYS A 18 -4.21 -11.94 15.33
CA LYS A 18 -5.21 -13.00 15.08
C LYS A 18 -6.63 -12.44 14.94
N SER A 19 -6.99 -11.46 15.77
CA SER A 19 -8.29 -10.79 15.72
C SER A 19 -8.47 -10.03 14.40
N LEU A 20 -7.48 -9.24 14.00
CA LEU A 20 -7.48 -8.48 12.74
C LEU A 20 -7.57 -9.40 11.51
N ALA A 21 -6.81 -10.50 11.49
CA ALA A 21 -6.87 -11.47 10.41
C ALA A 21 -8.31 -12.01 10.23
N ARG A 22 -8.97 -12.41 11.33
CA ARG A 22 -10.36 -12.90 11.29
C ARG A 22 -11.35 -11.81 10.86
N LYS A 23 -11.27 -10.62 11.47
CA LYS A 23 -12.16 -9.49 11.17
C LYS A 23 -12.10 -9.08 9.70
N ARG A 24 -10.93 -9.20 9.07
CA ARG A 24 -10.70 -8.89 7.66
C ARG A 24 -10.98 -10.09 6.72
N GLY A 25 -11.55 -11.18 7.22
CA GLY A 25 -11.98 -12.33 6.42
C GLY A 25 -10.88 -13.30 6.00
N PHE A 26 -9.70 -13.26 6.63
CA PHE A 26 -8.62 -14.19 6.29
C PHE A 26 -8.79 -15.53 7.01
N SER A 27 -8.58 -16.62 6.28
CA SER A 27 -8.63 -17.99 6.80
C SER A 27 -7.45 -18.32 7.73
N SER A 28 -6.33 -17.60 7.62
CA SER A 28 -5.15 -17.78 8.47
C SER A 28 -4.36 -16.50 8.68
N VAL A 29 -3.56 -16.47 9.75
CA VAL A 29 -2.60 -15.38 9.97
C VAL A 29 -1.54 -15.35 8.87
N SER A 30 -1.11 -16.51 8.36
CA SER A 30 -0.13 -16.57 7.27
C SER A 30 -0.67 -15.95 5.97
N SER A 31 -1.94 -16.16 5.62
CA SER A 31 -2.57 -15.49 4.47
C SER A 31 -2.70 -13.98 4.69
N TYR A 32 -3.00 -13.57 5.93
CA TYR A 32 -3.07 -12.15 6.26
C TYR A 32 -1.70 -11.46 6.14
N ILE A 33 -0.66 -12.05 6.73
CA ILE A 33 0.73 -11.54 6.63
C ILE A 33 1.19 -11.52 5.16
N ARG A 34 0.90 -12.57 4.38
CA ARG A 34 1.24 -12.58 2.95
C ARG A 34 0.63 -11.38 2.22
N ARG A 35 -0.65 -11.10 2.44
CA ARG A 35 -1.32 -9.95 1.82
C ARG A 35 -0.69 -8.63 2.25
N LEU A 36 -0.31 -8.48 3.51
CA LEU A 36 0.36 -7.27 3.99
C LEU A 36 1.72 -7.08 3.29
N VAL A 37 2.50 -8.14 3.12
CA VAL A 37 3.78 -8.08 2.40
C VAL A 37 3.59 -7.78 0.91
N GLU A 38 2.53 -8.29 0.29
CA GLU A 38 2.20 -7.96 -1.10
C GLU A 38 1.83 -6.48 -1.25
N ILE A 39 1.02 -5.93 -0.33
CA ILE A 39 0.69 -4.51 -0.31
C ILE A 39 1.96 -3.68 -0.13
N ASP A 40 2.80 -4.03 0.83
CA ASP A 40 4.04 -3.30 1.12
C ASP A 40 4.97 -3.18 -0.10
N LYS A 41 5.00 -4.22 -0.96
CA LYS A 41 5.75 -4.20 -2.22
C LYS A 41 5.15 -3.28 -3.29
N ASP A 42 3.84 -3.07 -3.25
CA ASP A 42 3.08 -2.28 -4.22
C ASP A 42 2.94 -0.81 -3.80
N LEU A 43 3.24 -0.48 -2.54
CA LEU A 43 3.25 0.89 -2.07
C LEU A 43 4.39 1.67 -2.73
N ILE A 44 4.05 2.84 -3.27
CA ILE A 44 5.03 3.81 -3.75
C ILE A 44 5.97 4.19 -2.61
N SER A 45 7.28 4.12 -2.84
CA SER A 45 8.24 4.58 -1.83
C SER A 45 8.11 6.10 -1.64
N GLU A 46 8.44 6.59 -0.45
CA GLU A 46 8.46 8.02 -0.15
C GLU A 46 9.28 8.80 -1.19
N ARG A 47 10.43 8.26 -1.59
CA ARG A 47 11.29 8.86 -2.62
C ARG A 47 10.60 8.96 -3.98
N GLN A 48 9.89 7.91 -4.40
CA GLN A 48 9.14 7.93 -5.65
C GLN A 48 7.99 8.92 -5.61
N LEU A 49 7.28 9.02 -4.48
CA LEU A 49 6.22 10.00 -4.26
C LEU A 49 6.74 11.44 -4.33
N LEU A 50 7.86 11.73 -3.64
CA LEU A 50 8.49 13.06 -3.71
C LEU A 50 8.97 13.39 -5.12
N ASN A 51 9.48 12.40 -5.85
CA ASN A 51 9.90 12.59 -7.24
C ASN A 51 8.71 12.87 -8.15
N SER A 52 7.58 12.17 -7.98
CA SER A 52 6.38 12.41 -8.79
C SER A 52 5.81 13.81 -8.58
N VAL A 53 5.84 14.32 -7.35
CA VAL A 53 5.41 15.71 -7.05
C VAL A 53 6.29 16.73 -7.79
N LYS A 54 7.63 16.56 -7.72
CA LYS A 54 8.57 17.45 -8.43
C LYS A 54 8.35 17.45 -9.94
N ILE A 55 8.16 16.26 -10.53
CA ILE A 55 7.86 16.12 -11.95
C ILE A 55 6.56 16.85 -12.28
N ALA A 56 5.49 16.61 -11.51
CA ALA A 56 4.20 17.26 -11.73
C ALA A 56 4.30 18.80 -11.68
N GLU A 57 5.05 19.35 -10.72
CA GLU A 57 5.29 20.81 -10.66
C GLU A 57 6.05 21.34 -11.87
N GLU A 58 7.07 20.62 -12.34
CA GLU A 58 7.81 20.99 -13.55
C GLU A 58 6.94 20.95 -14.79
N GLU A 59 6.11 19.91 -14.94
CA GLU A 59 5.21 19.77 -16.08
C GLU A 59 4.14 20.86 -16.10
N TYR A 60 3.62 21.22 -14.92
CA TYR A 60 2.73 22.36 -14.75
C TYR A 60 3.41 23.67 -15.18
N LYS A 61 4.64 23.94 -14.69
CA LYS A 61 5.43 25.13 -15.07
C LYS A 61 5.74 25.17 -16.57
N LYS A 62 5.94 24.01 -17.19
CA LYS A 62 6.19 23.84 -18.63
C LYS A 62 4.90 23.95 -19.47
N GLY A 63 3.74 24.22 -18.84
CA GLY A 63 2.46 24.39 -19.53
C GLY A 63 1.88 23.09 -20.09
N LYS A 64 2.33 21.93 -19.60
CA LYS A 64 1.79 20.62 -20.03
C LYS A 64 0.47 20.25 -19.35
N ALA A 65 0.07 20.99 -18.33
CA ALA A 65 -1.20 20.76 -17.66
C ALA A 65 -2.37 21.25 -18.52
N VAL A 66 -3.45 20.47 -18.54
CA VAL A 66 -4.71 20.84 -19.20
C VAL A 66 -5.74 21.25 -18.16
N THR A 67 -6.47 22.31 -18.42
CA THR A 67 -7.64 22.68 -17.62
C THR A 67 -8.87 22.00 -18.23
N ALA A 68 -9.32 20.91 -17.62
CA ALA A 68 -10.58 20.28 -17.99
C ALA A 68 -11.76 21.15 -17.49
N LYS A 69 -12.78 21.36 -18.33
CA LYS A 69 -13.96 22.16 -17.95
C LYS A 69 -14.97 21.37 -17.12
N SER A 70 -14.84 20.06 -17.12
CA SER A 70 -15.69 19.14 -16.37
C SER A 70 -14.97 17.84 -16.06
N LEU A 71 -15.51 17.06 -15.12
CA LEU A 71 -14.98 15.73 -14.81
C LEU A 71 -15.07 14.78 -16.02
N SER A 72 -16.09 14.93 -16.86
CA SER A 72 -16.29 14.16 -18.10
C SER A 72 -15.28 14.49 -19.20
N GLU A 73 -14.62 15.65 -19.14
CA GLU A 73 -13.51 15.97 -20.04
C GLU A 73 -12.16 15.46 -19.50
N LEU A 74 -12.11 15.06 -18.22
CA LEU A 74 -10.90 14.60 -17.54
C LEU A 74 -10.74 13.07 -17.57
N LEU A 75 -11.85 12.32 -17.61
CA LEU A 75 -11.93 10.85 -17.59
C LEU A 75 -12.06 10.27 -18.99
#